data_AF-A0AAD8IAV3-F1
#
_entry.id   AF-A0AAD8IAV3-F1
#
_cell.length_a   1.000
_cell.length_b   1.000
_cell.length_c   1.000
_cell.angle_alpha   90.00
_cell.angle_beta   90.00
_cell.angle_gamma   90.00
#
_symmetry.space_group_name_H-M   'P 1'
#
loop_
_entity.id
_entity.type
_entity.pdbx_description
1 polymer ?
#
loop_
_entity_poly.entity_id
_entity_poly.type
_entity_poly.pdbx_seq_one_letter_code
_entity_poly.pdbx_strand_id
1 'polypeptide(L)'
;MITTNSLFVMTLWLILLCVATSTPSANANTTNKNPNTLSFKLLHRSTIPLFENEKFQQFLENNKQLSLQDSEFYTSNHLFQATTAYVYFVNLSIGEPLVPQYLAVDTGSSMVWIDANLRNKRYYYKPRFSSTYNIVNCSSPECSLNKIFICYFKTISVFIKIPTVMILTTHLVGLERFGFSDGYLDQVLFGVATETWGLVVGSPNFNRMLGLGPQPSSLLRSFSRKNFTYCIDDIFKSSSRLSFLQLGDIEDWDYGDNNVRS
;
A
#
# COMPACT_ATOMS: atom_id res chain seq x y z
N MET A 1 60.39 32.08 4.95
CA MET A 1 59.39 33.16 5.08
C MET A 1 58.39 32.99 3.94
N ILE A 2 57.44 32.05 4.11
CA ILE A 2 56.28 31.91 3.23
C ILE A 2 55.22 32.81 3.87
N THR A 3 54.85 33.88 3.19
CA THR A 3 53.89 34.84 3.73
C THR A 3 52.52 34.17 3.81
N THR A 4 51.77 34.46 4.88
CA THR A 4 50.45 33.88 5.19
C THR A 4 49.42 34.02 4.07
N ASN A 5 49.64 34.96 3.14
CA ASN A 5 48.84 35.11 1.91
C ASN A 5 48.99 33.95 0.93
N SER A 6 50.14 33.26 0.89
CA SER A 6 50.38 32.15 -0.04
C SER A 6 49.63 30.87 0.34
N LEU A 7 49.41 30.63 1.65
CA LEU A 7 48.61 29.49 2.09
C LEU A 7 47.13 29.70 1.77
N PHE A 8 46.63 30.93 1.94
CA PHE A 8 45.22 31.25 1.72
C PHE A 8 44.81 31.11 0.25
N VAL A 9 45.69 31.53 -0.67
CA VAL A 9 45.46 31.40 -2.12
C VAL A 9 45.49 29.92 -2.56
N MET A 10 46.37 29.11 -1.98
CA MET A 10 46.38 27.66 -2.25
C MET A 10 45.14 26.95 -1.71
N THR A 11 44.65 27.30 -0.51
CA THR A 11 43.41 26.73 0.02
C THR A 11 42.19 27.11 -0.81
N LEU A 12 42.14 28.35 -1.33
CA LEU A 12 41.04 28.79 -2.19
C LEU A 12 41.04 28.05 -3.54
N TRP A 13 42.22 27.80 -4.11
CA TRP A 13 42.38 27.03 -5.35
C TRP A 13 42.01 25.55 -5.18
N LEU A 14 42.36 24.92 -4.06
CA LEU A 14 41.97 23.53 -3.77
C LEU A 14 40.46 23.38 -3.57
N ILE A 15 39.79 24.36 -2.93
CA ILE A 15 38.32 24.36 -2.79
C ILE A 15 37.65 24.55 -4.15
N LEU A 16 38.15 25.44 -5.01
CA LEU A 16 37.63 25.63 -6.37
C LEU A 16 37.83 24.39 -7.26
N LEU A 17 38.95 23.66 -7.12
CA LEU A 17 39.16 22.39 -7.81
C LEU A 17 38.20 21.29 -7.33
N CYS A 18 37.88 21.22 -6.03
CA CYS A 18 36.89 20.27 -5.50
C CYS A 18 35.46 20.56 -5.99
N VAL A 19 35.10 21.83 -6.21
CA VAL A 19 33.78 22.20 -6.76
C VAL A 19 33.72 21.96 -8.29
N ALA A 20 34.84 22.06 -9.00
CA ALA A 20 34.89 21.82 -10.44
C ALA A 20 34.93 20.32 -10.83
N THR A 21 35.29 19.41 -9.91
CA THR A 21 35.35 17.96 -10.16
C THR A 21 34.12 17.18 -9.69
N SER A 22 33.11 17.83 -9.11
CA SER A 22 31.81 17.17 -8.89
C SER A 22 31.03 17.16 -10.21
N THR A 23 31.45 16.32 -11.15
CA THR A 23 30.55 15.87 -12.20
C THR A 23 29.34 15.23 -11.50
N PRO A 24 28.09 15.64 -11.75
CA PRO A 24 26.97 14.84 -11.34
C PRO A 24 27.17 13.46 -11.97
N SER A 25 27.40 12.46 -11.11
CA SER A 25 27.47 11.07 -11.55
C SER A 25 26.24 10.82 -12.39
N ALA A 26 26.50 10.43 -13.63
CA ALA A 26 25.51 10.15 -14.64
C ALA A 26 24.35 9.38 -14.02
N ASN A 27 23.14 9.90 -14.30
CA ASN A 27 21.86 9.28 -14.08
C ASN A 27 21.97 7.79 -13.78
N ALA A 28 21.70 7.41 -12.52
CA ALA A 28 20.93 6.20 -12.34
C ALA A 28 19.66 6.43 -13.15
N ASN A 29 19.60 5.86 -14.35
CA ASN A 29 18.36 5.68 -15.07
C ASN A 29 17.48 4.82 -14.15
N THR A 30 16.80 5.45 -13.19
CA THR A 30 15.51 4.99 -12.71
C THR A 30 14.62 5.15 -13.93
N THR A 31 14.72 4.18 -14.84
CA THR A 31 13.81 4.08 -15.96
C THR A 31 12.44 4.11 -15.35
N ASN A 32 11.68 5.14 -15.70
CA ASN A 32 10.28 5.33 -15.38
C ASN A 32 9.51 4.21 -16.12
N LYS A 33 9.72 2.96 -15.69
CA LYS A 33 9.02 1.79 -16.19
C LYS A 33 7.77 1.73 -15.35
N ASN A 34 6.68 2.30 -15.85
CA ASN A 34 5.38 1.74 -15.50
C ASN A 34 5.46 0.28 -15.94
N PRO A 35 5.51 -0.68 -15.02
CA PRO A 35 5.63 -2.05 -15.43
C PRO A 35 4.29 -2.43 -16.07
N ASN A 36 4.33 -3.06 -17.25
CA ASN A 36 3.11 -3.53 -17.93
C ASN A 36 2.35 -4.55 -17.07
N THR A 37 3.07 -5.18 -16.14
CA THR A 37 2.64 -6.22 -15.24
C THR A 37 3.18 -5.96 -13.84
N LEU A 38 2.44 -6.31 -12.79
CA LEU A 38 2.93 -6.22 -11.41
C LEU A 38 2.47 -7.42 -10.61
N SER A 39 3.43 -8.19 -10.08
CA SER A 39 3.16 -9.43 -9.35
C SER A 39 3.43 -9.27 -7.86
N PHE A 40 2.50 -9.76 -7.05
CA PHE A 40 2.58 -9.81 -5.61
C PHE A 40 2.49 -11.26 -5.15
N LYS A 41 3.31 -11.60 -4.15
CA LYS A 41 3.00 -12.76 -3.30
C LYS A 41 1.77 -12.42 -2.45
N LEU A 42 0.76 -13.27 -2.47
CA LEU A 42 -0.36 -13.16 -1.55
C LEU A 42 0.02 -13.77 -0.20
N LEU A 43 -0.08 -12.96 0.84
CA LEU A 43 0.30 -13.30 2.19
C LEU A 43 -0.95 -13.64 3.00
N HIS A 44 -0.96 -14.81 3.63
CA HIS A 44 -1.99 -15.15 4.61
C HIS A 44 -1.74 -14.40 5.92
N ARG A 45 -2.79 -14.12 6.70
CA ARG A 45 -2.70 -13.35 7.95
C ARG A 45 -1.65 -13.90 8.93
N SER A 46 -1.48 -15.22 9.01
CA SER A 46 -0.50 -15.87 9.90
C SER A 46 0.96 -15.58 9.52
N THR A 47 1.22 -15.16 8.27
CA THR A 47 2.57 -14.87 7.77
C THR A 47 2.99 -13.41 7.97
N ILE A 48 2.04 -12.53 8.30
CA ILE A 48 2.34 -11.13 8.60
C ILE A 48 2.91 -11.07 10.02
N PRO A 49 4.10 -10.47 10.21
CA PRO A 49 4.69 -10.33 11.53
C PRO A 49 3.66 -9.74 12.50
N LEU A 50 3.33 -10.51 13.53
CA LEU A 50 2.58 -9.97 14.65
C LEU A 50 3.54 -9.03 15.39
N PHE A 51 3.21 -7.75 15.51
CA PHE A 51 3.66 -7.03 16.70
C PHE A 51 2.99 -7.78 17.86
N GLU A 52 3.81 -8.51 18.64
CA GLU A 52 3.42 -9.54 19.62
C GLU A 52 2.07 -9.27 20.28
N ASN A 53 1.10 -10.15 20.03
CA ASN A 53 -0.11 -10.21 20.83
C ASN A 53 -0.40 -11.67 21.12
N GLU A 54 0.09 -12.15 22.26
CA GLU A 54 -0.07 -13.52 22.76
C GLU A 54 -1.53 -13.98 22.76
N LYS A 55 -2.49 -13.06 22.95
CA LYS A 55 -3.92 -13.36 22.93
C LYS A 55 -4.43 -13.85 21.57
N PHE A 56 -3.79 -13.48 20.46
CA PHE A 56 -4.19 -13.95 19.13
C PHE A 56 -3.72 -15.38 18.87
N GLN A 57 -2.52 -15.74 19.32
CA GLN A 57 -2.04 -17.12 19.24
C GLN A 57 -2.96 -18.05 20.05
N GLN A 58 -3.36 -17.59 21.24
CA GLN A 58 -4.33 -18.31 22.06
C GLN A 58 -5.73 -18.37 21.43
N PHE A 59 -6.17 -17.32 20.73
CA PHE A 59 -7.42 -17.35 19.95
C PHE A 59 -7.37 -18.36 18.80
N LEU A 60 -6.29 -18.41 18.02
CA LEU A 60 -6.14 -19.35 16.90
C LEU A 60 -6.11 -20.80 17.39
N GLU A 61 -5.37 -21.06 18.47
CA GLU A 61 -5.32 -22.37 19.14
C GLU A 61 -6.72 -22.81 19.59
N ASN A 62 -7.46 -21.91 20.22
CA ASN A 62 -8.79 -22.21 20.77
C ASN A 62 -9.88 -22.34 19.69
N ASN A 63 -9.67 -21.80 18.48
CA ASN A 63 -10.71 -21.69 17.46
C ASN A 63 -10.41 -22.44 16.16
N LYS A 64 -9.55 -23.47 16.21
CA LYS A 64 -9.24 -24.39 15.08
C LYS A 64 -10.47 -25.08 14.44
N GLN A 65 -11.68 -24.92 15.00
CA GLN A 65 -12.91 -25.65 14.63
C GLN A 65 -14.13 -24.72 14.40
N LEU A 66 -13.95 -23.43 14.08
CA LEU A 66 -15.11 -22.55 13.86
C LEU A 66 -15.81 -22.82 12.52
N SER A 67 -16.96 -23.48 12.58
CA SER A 67 -17.99 -23.49 11.54
C SER A 67 -18.77 -22.16 11.57
N LEU A 68 -19.25 -21.73 10.39
CA LEU A 68 -19.84 -20.41 10.11
C LEU A 68 -21.20 -20.11 10.80
N GLN A 69 -21.56 -20.81 11.88
CA GLN A 69 -22.95 -20.85 12.35
C GLN A 69 -23.24 -20.12 13.67
N ASP A 70 -22.21 -19.80 14.46
CA ASP A 70 -22.39 -19.10 15.73
C ASP A 70 -22.09 -17.61 15.55
N SER A 71 -23.13 -16.80 15.41
CA SER A 71 -23.02 -15.34 15.24
C SER A 71 -23.88 -14.57 16.24
N GLU A 72 -23.76 -14.90 17.53
CA GLU A 72 -24.29 -14.03 18.59
C GLU A 72 -23.17 -13.58 19.52
N PHE A 73 -22.87 -12.28 19.43
CA PHE A 73 -22.13 -11.48 20.41
C PHE A 73 -20.60 -11.70 20.52
N TYR A 74 -19.87 -11.40 19.44
CA TYR A 74 -18.40 -11.25 19.50
C TYR A 74 -17.99 -9.80 19.76
N THR A 75 -17.03 -9.60 20.67
CA THR A 75 -16.39 -8.29 20.83
C THR A 75 -15.70 -7.87 19.53
N SER A 76 -15.60 -6.57 19.29
CA SER A 76 -15.04 -5.98 18.06
C SER A 76 -13.70 -6.56 17.62
N ASN A 77 -12.81 -6.84 18.58
CA ASN A 77 -11.50 -7.39 18.33
C ASN A 77 -11.57 -8.84 17.83
N HIS A 78 -12.52 -9.65 18.34
CA HIS A 78 -12.70 -11.04 17.91
C HIS A 78 -13.35 -11.13 16.53
N LEU A 79 -14.36 -10.29 16.25
CA LEU A 79 -14.99 -10.25 14.93
C LEU A 79 -14.00 -9.79 13.85
N PHE A 80 -13.16 -8.80 14.15
CA PHE A 80 -12.09 -8.39 13.24
C PHE A 80 -11.02 -9.47 13.03
N GLN A 81 -10.63 -10.16 14.10
CA GLN A 81 -9.62 -11.21 14.01
C GLN A 81 -10.15 -12.42 13.23
N ALA A 82 -11.41 -12.80 13.42
CA ALA A 82 -12.07 -13.86 12.65
C ALA A 82 -12.25 -13.48 11.17
N THR A 83 -12.67 -12.25 10.89
CA THR A 83 -12.83 -11.77 9.50
C THR A 83 -11.50 -11.62 8.77
N THR A 84 -10.44 -11.19 9.47
CA THR A 84 -9.10 -11.07 8.86
C THR A 84 -8.35 -12.39 8.75
N ALA A 85 -8.80 -13.47 9.39
CA ALA A 85 -8.22 -14.80 9.21
C ALA A 85 -8.37 -15.30 7.76
N TYR A 86 -9.37 -14.82 7.03
CA TYR A 86 -9.66 -15.22 5.65
C TYR A 86 -9.26 -14.15 4.62
N VAL A 87 -8.50 -13.14 5.04
CA VAL A 87 -8.06 -12.04 4.18
C VAL A 87 -6.62 -12.29 3.73
N TYR A 88 -6.38 -12.05 2.44
CA TYR A 88 -5.04 -12.04 1.86
C TYR A 88 -4.49 -10.63 1.81
N PHE A 89 -3.17 -10.52 1.94
CA PHE A 89 -2.46 -9.26 1.99
C PHE A 89 -1.35 -9.22 0.95
N VAL A 90 -1.00 -8.01 0.54
CA VAL A 90 0.20 -7.74 -0.24
C VAL A 90 1.17 -6.88 0.58
N ASN A 91 2.45 -6.98 0.26
CA ASN A 91 3.47 -6.06 0.76
C ASN A 91 3.88 -5.12 -0.39
N LEU A 92 3.78 -3.82 -0.14
CA LEU A 92 4.25 -2.77 -1.04
C LEU A 92 4.80 -1.61 -0.24
N SER A 93 5.51 -0.68 -0.87
CA SER A 93 5.98 0.54 -0.19
C SER A 93 5.24 1.76 -0.68
N ILE A 94 5.11 2.79 0.17
CA ILE A 94 4.42 4.04 -0.18
C ILE A 94 5.33 5.22 0.16
N GLY A 95 5.39 6.21 -0.73
CA GLY A 95 6.05 7.50 -0.53
C GLY A 95 7.51 7.59 -0.93
N GLU A 96 8.10 8.75 -0.70
CA GLU A 96 9.52 9.04 -0.86
C GLU A 96 10.03 9.78 0.38
N PRO A 97 10.76 9.10 1.30
CA PRO A 97 11.30 7.74 1.16
C PRO A 97 10.23 6.65 1.23
N LEU A 98 10.50 5.52 0.56
CA LEU A 98 9.62 4.35 0.50
C LEU A 98 9.41 3.72 1.89
N VAL A 99 8.16 3.65 2.35
CA VAL A 99 7.77 3.02 3.62
C VAL A 99 6.97 1.73 3.36
N PRO A 100 7.45 0.54 3.77
CA PRO A 100 6.73 -0.72 3.57
C PRO A 100 5.40 -0.78 4.32
N GLN A 101 4.34 -1.24 3.65
CA GLN A 101 2.98 -1.38 4.15
C GLN A 101 2.41 -2.74 3.74
N TYR A 102 1.72 -3.40 4.67
CA TYR A 102 0.83 -4.51 4.34
C TYR A 102 -0.58 -3.98 4.07
N LEU A 103 -1.18 -4.34 2.94
CA LEU A 103 -2.55 -3.97 2.59
C LEU A 103 -3.39 -5.22 2.37
N ALA A 104 -4.60 -5.24 2.93
CA ALA A 104 -5.59 -6.27 2.62
C ALA A 104 -6.04 -6.14 1.15
N VAL A 105 -6.12 -7.24 0.42
CA VAL A 105 -6.64 -7.22 -0.96
C VAL A 105 -8.17 -7.22 -0.90
N ASP A 106 -8.78 -6.26 -1.58
CA ASP A 106 -10.24 -6.12 -1.66
C ASP A 106 -10.67 -5.93 -3.11
N THR A 107 -11.33 -6.95 -3.67
CA THR A 107 -11.85 -6.91 -5.05
C THR A 107 -13.17 -6.14 -5.16
N GLY A 108 -13.83 -5.85 -4.03
CA GLY A 108 -15.10 -5.14 -3.95
C GLY A 108 -14.99 -3.62 -3.90
N SER A 109 -13.82 -3.08 -3.50
CA SER A 109 -13.54 -1.64 -3.53
C SER A 109 -12.56 -1.27 -4.63
N SER A 110 -12.68 -0.08 -5.21
CA SER A 110 -11.90 0.34 -6.39
C SER A 110 -10.81 1.37 -6.08
N MET A 111 -10.35 1.48 -4.85
CA MET A 111 -9.36 2.49 -4.47
C MET A 111 -8.45 1.96 -3.39
N VAL A 112 -7.18 2.37 -3.42
CA VAL A 112 -6.27 2.09 -2.30
C VAL A 112 -6.66 2.98 -1.14
N TRP A 113 -6.91 2.39 0.02
CA TRP A 113 -7.18 3.11 1.25
C TRP A 113 -6.07 2.85 2.24
N ILE A 114 -5.65 3.90 2.93
CA ILE A 114 -4.72 3.82 4.06
C ILE A 114 -5.24 4.65 5.24
N ASP A 115 -4.67 4.40 6.41
CA ASP A 115 -4.90 5.15 7.63
C ASP A 115 -3.61 5.85 8.09
N ALA A 116 -3.59 7.17 8.00
CA ALA A 116 -2.45 7.97 8.45
C ALA A 116 -2.49 8.27 9.97
N ASN A 117 -3.61 7.98 10.63
CA ASN A 117 -3.88 8.26 12.04
C ASN A 117 -3.65 7.06 12.96
N LEU A 118 -2.86 6.08 12.52
CA LEU A 118 -2.35 5.02 13.39
C LEU A 118 -1.28 5.63 14.31
N ARG A 119 -1.78 6.35 15.31
CA ARG A 119 -1.16 7.43 16.10
C ARG A 119 0.21 7.10 16.72
N ASN A 120 0.56 5.83 16.88
CA ASN A 120 1.75 5.41 17.63
C ASN A 120 2.72 4.48 16.89
N LYS A 121 2.64 4.36 15.55
CA LYS A 121 3.49 3.41 14.83
C LYS A 121 4.47 4.10 13.89
N ARG A 122 5.76 4.02 14.24
CA ARG A 122 6.88 4.57 13.46
C ARG A 122 6.95 4.00 12.03
N TYR A 123 6.46 2.78 11.84
CA TYR A 123 6.56 2.02 10.59
C TYR A 123 5.39 2.24 9.60
N TYR A 124 4.45 3.13 9.93
CA TYR A 124 3.33 3.44 9.04
C TYR A 124 3.65 4.67 8.20
N TYR A 125 3.33 4.59 6.92
CA TYR A 125 3.44 5.70 5.99
C TYR A 125 2.62 6.89 6.50
N LYS A 126 3.20 8.09 6.37
CA LYS A 126 2.59 9.36 6.75
C LYS A 126 2.77 10.35 5.61
N PRO A 127 1.67 10.83 4.99
CA PRO A 127 1.74 11.72 3.84
C PRO A 127 2.65 12.94 4.04
N ARG A 128 2.59 13.56 5.23
CA ARG A 128 3.40 14.74 5.58
C ARG A 128 4.92 14.53 5.53
N PHE A 129 5.38 13.29 5.50
CA PHE A 129 6.82 12.95 5.47
C PHE A 129 7.29 12.44 4.11
N SER A 130 6.38 12.34 3.14
CA SER A 130 6.70 11.94 1.78
C SER A 130 6.89 13.17 0.91
N SER A 131 7.98 13.18 0.13
CA SER A 131 8.26 14.25 -0.84
C SER A 131 7.46 14.10 -2.15
N THR A 132 6.83 12.95 -2.37
CA THR A 132 6.03 12.65 -3.57
C THR A 132 4.52 12.71 -3.34
N TYR A 133 4.09 12.92 -2.08
CA TYR A 133 2.68 13.08 -1.75
C TYR A 133 2.13 14.37 -2.33
N ASN A 134 0.99 14.28 -3.04
CA ASN A 134 0.25 15.45 -3.49
C ASN A 134 -1.23 15.31 -3.16
N ILE A 135 -1.82 16.35 -2.58
CA ILE A 135 -3.27 16.38 -2.33
C ILE A 135 -4.02 16.74 -3.60
N VAL A 136 -5.14 16.05 -3.86
CA VAL A 136 -5.91 16.32 -5.08
C VAL A 136 -6.92 17.44 -4.84
N ASN A 137 -6.82 18.49 -5.66
CA ASN A 137 -7.73 19.62 -5.63
C ASN A 137 -9.01 19.34 -6.42
N CYS A 138 -10.11 20.01 -6.09
CA CYS A 138 -11.40 19.81 -6.76
C CYS A 138 -11.40 20.18 -8.25
N SER A 139 -10.47 21.06 -8.68
CA SER A 139 -10.31 21.44 -10.08
C SER A 139 -9.53 20.41 -10.90
N SER A 140 -9.00 19.37 -10.25
CA SER A 140 -8.23 18.31 -10.91
C SER A 140 -9.15 17.34 -11.68
N PRO A 141 -8.73 16.80 -12.83
CA PRO A 141 -9.52 15.83 -13.58
C PRO A 141 -9.88 14.57 -12.77
N GLU A 142 -9.07 14.24 -11.76
CA GLU A 142 -9.29 13.15 -10.81
C GLU A 142 -10.65 13.27 -10.08
N CYS A 143 -11.18 14.50 -9.91
CA CYS A 143 -12.45 14.74 -9.24
C CYS A 143 -13.64 14.05 -9.91
N SER A 144 -13.55 13.75 -11.20
CA SER A 144 -14.60 13.07 -11.95
C SER A 144 -14.41 11.56 -12.06
N LEU A 145 -13.34 11.00 -11.49
CA LEU A 145 -13.03 9.57 -11.61
C LEU A 145 -13.93 8.67 -10.77
N ASN A 146 -14.55 9.20 -9.72
CA ASN A 146 -15.41 8.43 -8.83
C ASN A 146 -16.61 9.25 -8.36
N LYS A 147 -17.81 8.67 -8.43
CA LYS A 147 -19.05 9.32 -8.00
C LYS A 147 -19.11 9.59 -6.49
N ILE A 148 -18.29 8.90 -5.69
CA ILE A 148 -18.23 9.10 -4.24
C ILE A 148 -17.35 10.29 -3.83
N PHE A 149 -16.63 10.88 -4.79
CA PHE A 149 -15.75 12.03 -4.54
C PHE A 149 -16.57 13.29 -4.31
N ILE A 150 -16.29 13.97 -3.20
CA ILE A 150 -16.96 15.19 -2.77
C ILE A 150 -15.92 16.28 -2.66
N CYS A 151 -16.17 17.42 -3.29
CA CYS A 151 -15.33 18.60 -3.11
C CYS A 151 -15.62 19.24 -1.74
N TYR A 152 -14.60 19.30 -0.88
CA TYR A 152 -14.68 19.92 0.43
C TYR A 152 -13.44 20.77 0.67
N PHE A 153 -13.62 22.06 0.99
CA PHE A 153 -12.53 23.04 1.14
C PHE A 153 -11.46 23.01 0.04
N LYS A 154 -11.89 22.93 -1.23
CA LYS A 154 -11.04 22.86 -2.44
C LYS A 154 -10.24 21.56 -2.63
N THR A 155 -10.38 20.60 -1.73
CA THR A 155 -9.77 19.26 -1.84
C THR A 155 -10.84 18.20 -2.05
N ILE A 156 -10.46 17.08 -2.63
CA ILE A 156 -11.37 15.94 -2.78
C ILE A 156 -11.37 15.11 -1.51
N SER A 157 -12.58 14.83 -1.00
CA SER A 157 -12.82 13.97 0.14
C SER A 157 -13.79 12.85 -0.19
N VAL A 158 -13.71 11.76 0.56
CA VAL A 158 -14.68 10.66 0.56
C VAL A 158 -15.20 10.45 1.97
N PHE A 159 -16.51 10.32 2.09
CA PHE A 159 -17.19 10.01 3.34
C PHE A 159 -17.77 8.61 3.25
N ILE A 160 -17.21 7.68 4.02
CA ILE A 160 -17.69 6.30 4.08
C ILE A 160 -18.41 6.09 5.41
N LYS A 161 -19.68 5.70 5.32
CA LYS A 161 -20.52 5.32 6.46
C LYS A 161 -20.88 3.85 6.34
N ILE A 162 -20.58 3.07 7.37
CA ILE A 162 -20.97 1.66 7.48
C ILE A 162 -21.95 1.54 8.65
N PRO A 163 -23.27 1.63 8.39
CA PRO A 163 -24.28 1.72 9.46
C PRO A 163 -24.29 0.51 10.40
N THR A 164 -24.08 -0.69 9.87
CA THR A 164 -24.15 -1.96 10.60
C THR A 164 -23.14 -2.05 11.76
N VAL A 165 -21.99 -1.39 11.62
CA VAL A 165 -20.92 -1.38 12.63
C VAL A 165 -20.65 0.03 13.16
N MET A 166 -21.55 0.98 12.88
CA MET A 166 -21.49 2.38 13.31
C MET A 166 -20.16 3.09 12.97
N ILE A 167 -19.54 2.75 11.84
CA ILE A 167 -18.29 3.38 11.40
C ILE A 167 -18.61 4.57 10.51
N LEU A 168 -17.95 5.69 10.78
CA LEU A 168 -17.90 6.86 9.89
C LEU A 168 -16.45 7.25 9.66
N THR A 169 -16.05 7.37 8.41
CA THR A 169 -14.69 7.76 8.05
C THR A 169 -14.69 8.88 7.03
N THR A 170 -13.74 9.80 7.21
CA THR A 170 -13.42 10.83 6.24
C THR A 170 -12.05 10.54 5.70
N HIS A 171 -11.96 10.53 4.37
CA HIS A 171 -10.72 10.29 3.67
C HIS A 171 -10.42 11.48 2.75
N LEU A 172 -9.19 11.97 2.78
CA LEU A 172 -8.68 12.86 1.74
C LEU A 172 -8.17 12.01 0.57
N VAL A 173 -8.36 12.51 -0.66
CA VAL A 173 -7.84 11.89 -1.86
C VAL A 173 -6.50 12.54 -2.24
N GLY A 174 -5.50 11.70 -2.44
CA GLY A 174 -4.15 12.10 -2.80
C GLY A 174 -3.61 11.32 -4.00
N LEU A 175 -2.48 11.79 -4.49
CA LEU A 175 -1.60 11.11 -5.44
C LEU A 175 -0.29 10.80 -4.72
N GLU A 176 0.26 9.62 -4.96
CA GLU A 176 1.50 9.19 -4.31
C GLU A 176 2.27 8.17 -5.15
N ARG A 177 3.56 8.00 -4.83
CA ARG A 177 4.43 6.94 -5.29
C ARG A 177 4.17 5.65 -4.51
N PHE A 178 3.92 4.56 -5.24
CA PHE A 178 3.90 3.21 -4.68
C PHE A 178 5.10 2.43 -5.21
N GLY A 179 5.95 1.93 -4.32
CA GLY A 179 7.09 1.09 -4.64
C GLY A 179 6.79 -0.40 -4.52
N PHE A 180 7.46 -1.17 -5.38
CA PHE A 180 7.33 -2.61 -5.54
C PHE A 180 8.72 -3.26 -5.64
N SER A 181 8.78 -4.58 -5.76
CA SER A 181 10.05 -5.31 -5.95
C SER A 181 10.83 -4.80 -7.17
N ASP A 182 10.12 -4.51 -8.26
CA ASP A 182 10.71 -4.27 -9.58
C ASP A 182 10.56 -2.82 -10.06
N GLY A 183 10.31 -1.87 -9.14
CA GLY A 183 10.20 -0.45 -9.46
C GLY A 183 9.17 0.28 -8.63
N TYR A 184 8.56 1.33 -9.21
CA TYR A 184 7.51 2.11 -8.58
C TYR A 184 6.50 2.61 -9.61
N LEU A 185 5.30 2.94 -9.13
CA LEU A 185 4.27 3.67 -9.86
C LEU A 185 4.12 5.04 -9.23
N ASP A 186 4.26 6.09 -10.03
CA ASP A 186 3.97 7.46 -9.62
C ASP A 186 2.51 7.83 -9.88
N GLN A 187 2.03 8.87 -9.18
CA GLN A 187 0.69 9.44 -9.38
C GLN A 187 -0.43 8.40 -9.17
N VAL A 188 -0.25 7.48 -8.23
CA VAL A 188 -1.32 6.54 -7.85
C VAL A 188 -2.35 7.29 -7.02
N LEU A 189 -3.59 7.25 -7.47
CA LEU A 189 -4.73 7.79 -6.74
C LEU A 189 -5.06 6.89 -5.54
N PHE A 190 -5.08 7.47 -4.35
CA PHE A 190 -5.33 6.75 -3.12
C PHE A 190 -6.02 7.64 -2.09
N GLY A 191 -6.62 7.01 -1.08
CA GLY A 191 -7.37 7.71 -0.05
C GLY A 191 -6.75 7.52 1.32
N VAL A 192 -6.62 8.62 2.05
CA VAL A 192 -6.01 8.68 3.37
C VAL A 192 -7.08 8.97 4.39
N ALA A 193 -7.36 8.03 5.30
CA ALA A 193 -8.26 8.27 6.43
C ALA A 193 -7.67 9.37 7.31
N THR A 194 -8.38 10.50 7.40
CA THR A 194 -8.02 11.64 8.26
C THR A 194 -8.85 11.67 9.53
N GLU A 195 -10.02 11.05 9.51
CA GLU A 195 -10.87 10.89 10.69
C GLU A 195 -11.60 9.56 10.59
N THR A 196 -11.71 8.87 11.73
CA THR A 196 -12.48 7.63 11.83
C THR A 196 -13.18 7.66 13.18
N TRP A 197 -14.50 7.64 13.13
CA TRP A 197 -15.41 7.63 14.26
C TRP A 197 -16.13 6.27 14.31
N GLY A 198 -16.48 5.85 15.51
CA GLY A 198 -17.07 4.53 15.74
C GLY A 198 -16.02 3.45 16.00
N LEU A 199 -16.41 2.20 15.79
CA LEU A 199 -15.54 1.06 16.08
C LEU A 199 -14.41 0.97 15.05
N VAL A 200 -13.27 1.61 15.36
CA VAL A 200 -12.10 1.60 14.48
C VAL A 200 -11.41 0.26 14.57
N VAL A 201 -11.84 -0.62 13.68
CA VAL A 201 -11.25 -1.92 13.49
C VAL A 201 -9.97 -1.76 12.66
N GLY A 202 -8.83 -1.63 13.34
CA GLY A 202 -7.50 -1.57 12.72
C GLY A 202 -6.58 -2.60 13.36
N SER A 203 -5.80 -3.32 12.55
CA SER A 203 -4.80 -4.24 13.08
C SER A 203 -3.49 -3.49 13.28
N PRO A 204 -2.73 -3.76 14.36
CA PRO A 204 -1.40 -3.20 14.51
C PRO A 204 -0.43 -3.56 13.38
N ASN A 205 -0.75 -4.53 12.52
CA ASN A 205 0.23 -5.21 11.67
C ASN A 205 0.01 -5.00 10.17
N PHE A 206 -1.10 -4.38 9.78
CA PHE A 206 -1.36 -4.00 8.39
C PHE A 206 -2.08 -2.64 8.36
N ASN A 207 -2.08 -1.99 7.20
CA ASN A 207 -2.77 -0.73 6.99
C ASN A 207 -4.24 -1.01 6.59
N ARG A 208 -4.87 -0.31 5.66
CA ARG A 208 -6.22 -0.67 5.22
C ARG A 208 -6.18 -1.65 4.06
N MET A 209 -6.48 -1.20 2.84
CA MET A 209 -6.78 -2.11 1.74
C MET A 209 -6.27 -1.61 0.39
N LEU A 210 -5.91 -2.57 -0.46
CA LEU A 210 -5.67 -2.43 -1.89
C LEU A 210 -6.99 -2.78 -2.61
N GLY A 211 -7.74 -1.76 -3.01
CA GLY A 211 -8.94 -1.94 -3.80
C GLY A 211 -8.63 -2.24 -5.27
N LEU A 212 -9.21 -3.31 -5.82
CA LEU A 212 -9.03 -3.78 -7.20
C LEU A 212 -10.29 -3.73 -8.07
N GLY A 213 -11.36 -3.13 -7.56
CA GLY A 213 -12.62 -2.97 -8.29
C GLY A 213 -12.48 -2.14 -9.57
N PRO A 214 -13.50 -2.17 -10.44
CA PRO A 214 -13.39 -1.73 -11.83
C PRO A 214 -13.47 -0.21 -12.04
N GLN A 215 -13.61 0.60 -10.98
CA GLN A 215 -13.81 2.04 -11.16
C GLN A 215 -12.50 2.76 -11.57
N PRO A 216 -12.58 3.90 -12.28
CA PRO A 216 -11.40 4.65 -12.73
C PRO A 216 -10.47 5.16 -11.61
N SER A 217 -10.91 5.16 -10.35
CA SER A 217 -10.08 5.46 -9.18
C SER A 217 -9.13 4.32 -8.77
N SER A 218 -9.23 3.16 -9.42
CA SER A 218 -8.42 1.97 -9.11
C SER A 218 -6.98 2.13 -9.55
N LEU A 219 -6.05 1.54 -8.81
CA LEU A 219 -4.64 1.43 -9.20
C LEU A 219 -4.49 0.79 -10.59
N LEU A 220 -5.43 -0.08 -10.98
CA LEU A 220 -5.47 -0.70 -12.30
C LEU A 220 -5.50 0.31 -13.45
N ARG A 221 -5.90 1.57 -13.20
CA ARG A 221 -5.83 2.68 -14.17
C ARG A 221 -4.41 2.92 -14.69
N SER A 222 -3.38 2.64 -13.89
CA SER A 222 -1.98 2.86 -14.27
C SER A 222 -1.46 1.82 -15.28
N PHE A 223 -2.24 0.78 -15.57
CA PHE A 223 -1.87 -0.31 -16.46
C PHE A 223 -2.62 -0.26 -17.79
N SER A 224 -1.96 -0.71 -18.86
CA SER A 224 -2.55 -0.81 -20.21
C SER A 224 -3.79 -1.71 -20.23
N ARG A 225 -3.72 -2.86 -19.54
CA ARG A 225 -4.88 -3.70 -19.23
C ARG A 225 -5.30 -3.51 -17.79
N LYS A 226 -6.58 -3.18 -17.58
CA LYS A 226 -7.18 -2.88 -16.28
C LYS A 226 -7.72 -4.14 -15.60
N ASN A 227 -6.97 -5.23 -15.72
CA ASN A 227 -7.35 -6.54 -15.21
C ASN A 227 -6.37 -6.94 -14.12
N PHE A 228 -6.81 -7.88 -13.29
CA PHE A 228 -5.94 -8.57 -12.37
C PHE A 228 -6.28 -10.06 -12.37
N THR A 229 -5.29 -10.87 -12.03
CA THR A 229 -5.42 -12.31 -11.86
C THR A 229 -4.90 -12.67 -10.48
N TYR A 230 -5.58 -13.56 -9.78
CA TYR A 230 -5.10 -14.05 -8.50
C TYR A 230 -5.23 -15.57 -8.45
N CYS A 231 -4.27 -16.20 -7.79
CA CYS A 231 -4.32 -17.61 -7.43
C CYS A 231 -4.18 -17.71 -5.92
N ILE A 232 -5.14 -18.37 -5.28
CA ILE A 232 -5.14 -18.59 -3.84
C ILE A 232 -4.98 -20.09 -3.64
N ASP A 233 -3.90 -20.47 -2.95
CA ASP A 233 -3.64 -21.85 -2.58
C ASP A 233 -4.47 -22.29 -1.36
N ASP A 234 -4.61 -23.61 -1.19
CA ASP A 234 -5.35 -24.22 -0.09
C ASP A 234 -4.60 -24.00 1.24
N ILE A 235 -5.11 -23.08 2.07
CA ILE A 235 -4.54 -22.74 3.37
C ILE A 235 -4.50 -23.91 4.37
N PHE A 236 -5.22 -24.99 4.10
CA PHE A 236 -5.29 -26.18 4.96
C PHE A 236 -4.40 -27.33 4.48
N LYS A 237 -3.71 -27.19 3.34
CA LYS A 237 -2.79 -28.20 2.82
C LYS A 237 -1.39 -27.62 2.64
N SER A 238 -0.36 -28.41 2.95
CA SER A 238 1.02 -28.06 2.58
C SER A 238 1.18 -28.25 1.07
N SER A 239 0.81 -27.24 0.30
CA SER A 239 1.04 -27.19 -1.14
C SER A 239 2.33 -26.44 -1.44
N SER A 240 3.02 -26.85 -2.51
CA SER A 240 4.21 -26.19 -3.04
C SER A 240 3.88 -24.96 -3.92
N ARG A 241 2.60 -24.69 -4.16
CA ARG A 241 2.14 -23.61 -5.05
C ARG A 241 2.18 -22.26 -4.32
N LEU A 242 2.69 -21.23 -4.98
CA LEU A 242 2.70 -19.88 -4.43
C LEU A 242 1.38 -19.18 -4.73
N SER A 243 0.66 -18.74 -3.69
CA SER A 243 -0.46 -17.80 -3.86
C SER A 243 0.06 -16.46 -4.39
N PHE A 244 -0.58 -15.92 -5.43
CA PHE A 244 -0.14 -14.69 -6.09
C PHE A 244 -1.30 -13.80 -6.54
N LEU A 245 -0.99 -12.52 -6.74
CA LEU A 245 -1.83 -11.53 -7.38
C LEU A 245 -1.00 -10.83 -8.45
N GLN A 246 -1.51 -10.76 -9.68
CA GLN A 246 -0.89 -10.09 -10.80
C GLN A 246 -1.83 -9.00 -11.32
N LEU A 247 -1.30 -7.80 -11.52
CA LEU A 247 -2.00 -6.66 -12.12
C LEU A 247 -1.46 -6.44 -13.55
N GLY A 248 -2.33 -6.01 -14.46
CA GLY A 248 -1.92 -5.69 -15.82
C GLY A 248 -2.03 -6.89 -16.77
N ASP A 249 -1.10 -6.97 -17.72
CA ASP A 249 -1.04 -8.10 -18.65
C ASP A 249 -0.67 -9.41 -17.92
N ILE A 250 -1.21 -10.53 -18.40
CA ILE A 250 -0.68 -11.84 -18.04
C ILE A 250 0.57 -12.01 -18.91
N GLU A 251 1.75 -11.73 -18.36
CA GLU A 251 2.93 -12.46 -18.85
C GLU A 251 2.67 -13.93 -18.53
N ASP A 252 2.80 -14.80 -19.53
CA ASP A 252 2.78 -16.25 -19.34
C ASP A 252 3.84 -16.58 -18.29
N TRP A 253 3.40 -16.68 -17.03
CA TRP A 253 4.24 -17.20 -15.97
C TRP A 253 4.40 -18.67 -16.32
N ASP A 254 5.58 -19.04 -16.84
CA ASP A 254 5.93 -20.43 -17.11
C ASP A 254 5.94 -21.17 -15.77
N TYR A 255 4.74 -21.60 -15.40
CA TYR A 255 4.53 -22.53 -14.32
C TYR A 255 5.16 -23.80 -14.84
N GLY A 256 6.35 -24.13 -14.33
CA GLY A 256 7.01 -25.40 -14.59
C GLY A 256 6.24 -26.60 -14.03
N ASP A 257 4.93 -26.66 -14.26
CA ASP A 257 4.05 -27.76 -13.90
C ASP A 257 2.91 -27.89 -14.92
N ASN A 258 3.06 -28.92 -15.76
CA ASN A 258 2.25 -29.25 -16.93
C ASN A 258 0.83 -29.74 -16.59
N ASN A 259 0.00 -29.01 -15.83
CA ASN A 259 -1.39 -29.45 -15.64
C ASN A 259 -2.34 -28.33 -15.18
N VAL A 260 -2.79 -27.49 -16.12
CA VAL A 260 -4.13 -26.90 -16.05
C VAL A 260 -4.75 -26.97 -17.45
N ARG A 261 -5.73 -27.85 -17.63
CA ARG A 261 -6.64 -27.81 -18.79
C ARG A 261 -7.69 -26.74 -18.55
N SER A 262 -7.92 -25.96 -19.61
CA SER A 262 -8.97 -24.94 -19.81
C SER A 262 -10.35 -25.34 -19.32
#